data_AF-A0A954GB11-F1
#
_entry.id   AF-A0A954GB11-F1
#
_cell.length_a   1.000
_cell.length_b   1.000
_cell.length_c   1.000
_cell.angle_alpha   90.00
_cell.angle_beta   90.00
_cell.angle_gamma   90.00
#
_symmetry.space_group_name_H-M   'P 1'
#
loop_
_entity.id
_entity.type
_entity.pdbx_description
1 polymer ?
#
loop_
_entity_poly.entity_id
_entity_poly.type
_entity_poly.pdbx_seq_one_letter_code
_entity_poly.pdbx_strand_id
1 'polypeptide(L)'
;MRLLKLLVVSCCFWGIGSHSSPAAAVPSAPVFTSKTQFRIPYHYDQAEIERLGAREIRLYVSTDRGVTWNHQQSVSPATRKFPFEATQDGEYWFSVRTLDSKNQLHPSGRVFEPGLRVVIDTTPPQLELDLRQISPGKVQLIWNAEDQYLDPTKLVLEYSQNGSPNWQRVIVAPHGKGQTTWSIS
;
A
#
# COMPACT_ATOMS: atom_id res chain seq x y z
N MET A 1 13.43 -3.78 -8.82
CA MET A 1 13.34 -5.04 -8.07
C MET A 1 11.90 -5.55 -8.17
N ARG A 2 11.66 -6.52 -9.06
CA ARG A 2 10.37 -7.23 -9.18
C ARG A 2 10.45 -8.48 -8.32
N LEU A 3 9.46 -8.70 -7.46
CA LEU A 3 8.97 -10.02 -7.06
C LEU A 3 7.71 -9.83 -6.19
N LEU A 4 6.55 -9.87 -6.85
CA LEU A 4 5.27 -10.14 -6.22
C LEU A 4 5.14 -11.68 -6.20
N LYS A 5 5.23 -12.29 -5.02
CA LYS A 5 4.85 -13.70 -4.84
C LYS A 5 3.58 -13.69 -3.98
N LEU A 6 2.43 -13.88 -4.62
CA LEU A 6 1.19 -14.20 -3.92
C LEU A 6 1.11 -15.73 -3.83
N LEU A 7 1.06 -16.22 -2.60
CA LEU A 7 0.89 -17.64 -2.28
C LEU A 7 -0.60 -17.98 -2.40
N VAL A 8 -0.97 -18.91 -3.28
CA VAL A 8 -2.32 -19.50 -3.31
C VAL A 8 -2.20 -20.91 -2.72
N VAL A 9 -2.81 -21.11 -1.56
CA VAL A 9 -2.94 -22.44 -0.94
C VAL A 9 -3.97 -23.22 -1.75
N SER A 10 -3.53 -24.30 -2.39
CA SER A 10 -4.38 -25.34 -2.94
C SER A 10 -4.71 -26.31 -1.80
N CYS A 11 -5.99 -26.43 -1.45
CA CYS A 11 -6.50 -27.59 -0.74
C CYS A 11 -7.58 -28.24 -1.61
N CYS A 12 -7.23 -29.40 -2.18
CA CYS A 12 -8.19 -30.34 -2.75
C CYS A 12 -9.04 -30.89 -1.61
N PHE A 13 -10.33 -30.58 -1.58
CA PHE A 13 -11.31 -31.39 -0.86
C PHE A 13 -12.58 -31.49 -1.69
N TRP A 14 -12.92 -32.73 -2.08
CA TRP A 14 -14.23 -33.10 -2.57
C TRP A 14 -15.24 -32.97 -1.42
N GLY A 15 -16.34 -32.28 -1.65
CA GLY A 15 -17.44 -32.18 -0.69
C GLY A 15 -18.60 -31.37 -1.26
N ILE A 16 -19.72 -32.04 -1.49
CA ILE A 16 -20.98 -31.45 -1.92
C ILE A 16 -21.57 -30.72 -0.71
N GLY A 17 -21.62 -29.39 -0.76
CA GLY A 17 -22.24 -28.58 0.28
C GLY A 17 -22.35 -27.14 -0.18
N SER A 18 -23.57 -26.62 -0.24
CA SER A 18 -23.88 -25.22 -0.58
C SER A 18 -23.16 -24.28 0.39
N HIS A 19 -21.98 -23.80 -0.02
CA HIS A 19 -21.30 -22.72 0.68
C HIS A 19 -21.67 -21.42 -0.03
N SER A 20 -22.55 -20.65 0.59
CA SER A 20 -22.55 -19.21 0.41
C SER A 20 -21.13 -18.73 0.68
N SER A 21 -20.37 -18.41 -0.35
CA SER A 21 -19.09 -17.73 -0.18
C SER A 21 -19.36 -16.40 0.53
N PRO A 22 -18.87 -16.18 1.76
CA PRO A 22 -18.68 -14.81 2.16
C PRO A 22 -17.66 -14.24 1.19
N ALA A 23 -18.02 -13.18 0.46
CA ALA A 23 -17.03 -12.31 -0.12
C ALA A 23 -16.18 -11.83 1.05
N ALA A 24 -14.99 -12.43 1.22
CA ALA A 24 -14.08 -12.04 2.26
C ALA A 24 -13.56 -10.65 1.90
N ALA A 25 -14.26 -9.61 2.36
CA ALA A 25 -13.70 -8.27 2.45
C ALA A 25 -12.65 -8.31 3.56
N VAL A 26 -11.44 -8.75 3.20
CA VAL A 26 -10.28 -8.52 4.04
C VAL A 26 -10.11 -7.00 4.08
N PRO A 27 -10.14 -6.33 5.24
CA PRO A 27 -9.70 -4.94 5.31
C PRO A 27 -8.20 -4.96 5.05
N SER A 28 -7.80 -4.91 3.77
CA SER A 28 -6.41 -4.91 3.35
C SER A 28 -5.73 -3.73 4.02
N ALA A 29 -4.64 -3.97 4.75
CA ALA A 29 -3.83 -2.89 5.31
C ALA A 29 -3.58 -1.80 4.26
N PRO A 30 -3.55 -0.51 4.65
CA PRO A 30 -3.36 0.55 3.69
C PRO A 30 -2.05 0.37 2.92
N VAL A 31 -2.10 0.63 1.62
CA VAL A 31 -0.93 0.66 0.76
C VAL A 31 -0.33 2.07 0.82
N PHE A 32 0.94 2.16 1.19
CA PHE A 32 1.66 3.44 1.24
C PHE A 32 2.37 3.74 -0.07
N THR A 33 2.29 4.99 -0.53
CA THR A 33 2.95 5.43 -1.77
C THR A 33 3.29 6.91 -1.71
N SER A 34 4.45 7.29 -2.25
CA SER A 34 4.81 8.69 -2.52
C SER A 34 4.41 9.18 -3.91
N LYS A 35 3.77 8.31 -4.70
CA LYS A 35 3.25 8.68 -6.03
C LYS A 35 1.82 9.19 -5.91
N THR A 36 1.60 10.40 -6.38
CA THR A 36 0.27 11.02 -6.48
C THR A 36 -0.54 10.49 -7.68
N GLN A 37 0.14 9.95 -8.70
CA GLN A 37 -0.49 9.35 -9.88
C GLN A 37 -0.27 7.84 -9.92
N PHE A 38 -1.36 7.09 -10.01
CA PHE A 38 -1.33 5.64 -10.12
C PHE A 38 -2.56 5.09 -10.84
N ARG A 39 -2.61 3.76 -10.99
CA ARG A 39 -3.74 3.07 -11.61
C ARG A 39 -4.30 2.07 -10.63
N ILE A 40 -5.62 2.10 -10.46
CA ILE A 40 -6.35 1.17 -9.61
C ILE A 40 -6.88 0.05 -10.52
N PRO A 41 -6.29 -1.15 -10.49
CA PRO A 41 -6.86 -2.28 -11.22
C PRO A 41 -8.17 -2.71 -10.57
N TYR A 42 -9.11 -3.18 -11.39
CA TYR A 42 -10.27 -3.90 -10.90
C TYR A 42 -10.38 -5.24 -11.62
N HIS A 43 -10.85 -6.26 -10.91
CA HIS A 43 -11.03 -7.60 -11.43
C HIS A 43 -12.50 -7.95 -11.37
N TYR A 44 -13.06 -8.28 -12.53
CA TYR A 44 -14.38 -8.89 -12.63
C TYR A 44 -14.25 -10.18 -13.43
N ASP A 45 -14.99 -11.20 -13.01
CA ASP A 45 -15.22 -12.36 -13.85
C ASP A 45 -16.07 -11.94 -15.06
N GLN A 46 -15.70 -12.41 -16.25
CA GLN A 46 -16.44 -12.17 -17.47
C GLN A 46 -17.87 -12.71 -17.37
N ALA A 47 -18.06 -13.87 -16.71
CA ALA A 47 -19.38 -14.43 -16.47
C ALA A 47 -20.25 -13.52 -15.60
N GLU A 48 -19.65 -12.82 -14.64
CA GLU A 48 -20.35 -11.88 -13.76
C GLU A 48 -20.73 -10.58 -14.49
N ILE A 49 -19.84 -10.05 -15.33
CA ILE A 49 -20.12 -8.91 -16.22
C ILE A 49 -21.33 -9.22 -17.11
N GLU A 50 -21.36 -10.40 -17.72
CA GLU A 50 -22.44 -10.84 -18.61
C GLU A 50 -23.74 -11.08 -17.84
N ARG A 51 -23.67 -11.76 -16.69
CA ARG A 51 -24.83 -12.03 -15.83
C ARG A 51 -25.49 -10.75 -15.33
N LEU A 52 -24.69 -9.76 -14.93
CA LEU A 52 -25.18 -8.46 -14.50
C LEU A 52 -25.61 -7.59 -15.68
N GLY A 53 -25.14 -7.84 -16.91
CA GLY A 53 -25.31 -6.90 -18.01
C GLY A 53 -24.60 -5.57 -17.72
N ALA A 54 -23.38 -5.64 -17.18
CA ALA A 54 -22.62 -4.48 -16.73
C ALA A 54 -22.38 -3.49 -17.88
N ARG A 55 -22.86 -2.25 -17.70
CA ARG A 55 -22.66 -1.16 -18.65
C ARG A 55 -21.50 -0.26 -18.28
N GLU A 56 -21.37 0.04 -16.98
CA GLU A 56 -20.34 0.93 -16.47
C GLU A 56 -19.79 0.39 -15.16
N ILE A 57 -18.49 0.58 -14.95
CA ILE A 57 -17.85 0.40 -13.66
C ILE A 57 -17.54 1.78 -13.11
N ARG A 58 -17.97 2.05 -11.89
CA ARG A 58 -17.86 3.32 -11.20
C ARG A 58 -16.93 3.19 -10.01
N LEU A 59 -15.93 4.06 -9.96
CA LEU A 59 -15.05 4.22 -8.83
C LEU A 59 -15.61 5.31 -7.91
N TYR A 60 -15.69 4.99 -6.63
CA TYR A 60 -16.00 5.91 -5.56
C TYR A 60 -14.79 6.06 -4.66
N VAL A 61 -14.60 7.26 -4.14
CA VAL A 61 -13.51 7.62 -3.23
C VAL A 61 -14.05 8.26 -1.96
N SER A 62 -13.45 7.91 -0.83
CA SER A 62 -13.65 8.54 0.45
C SER A 62 -12.30 9.03 1.00
N THR A 63 -12.27 10.26 1.50
CA THR A 63 -11.10 10.89 2.14
C THR A 63 -11.32 11.12 3.64
N ASP A 64 -12.42 10.59 4.18
CA ASP A 64 -12.86 10.75 5.57
C ASP A 64 -13.17 9.39 6.22
N ARG A 65 -12.40 8.36 5.82
CA ARG A 65 -12.47 6.99 6.36
C ARG A 65 -13.85 6.34 6.23
N GLY A 66 -14.49 6.56 5.08
CA GLY A 66 -15.73 5.93 4.67
C GLY A 66 -17.00 6.62 5.18
N VAL A 67 -16.89 7.80 5.79
CA VAL A 67 -18.06 8.59 6.23
C VAL A 67 -18.81 9.15 5.02
N THR A 68 -18.10 9.72 4.05
CA THR A 68 -18.67 10.19 2.78
C THR A 68 -17.97 9.54 1.59
N TRP A 69 -18.74 9.26 0.54
CA TRP A 69 -18.26 8.62 -0.68
C TRP A 69 -18.66 9.44 -1.89
N ASN A 70 -17.68 9.86 -2.67
CA ASN A 70 -17.87 10.66 -3.86
C ASN A 70 -17.62 9.81 -5.11
N HIS A 71 -18.46 9.97 -6.13
CA HIS A 71 -18.20 9.37 -7.43
C HIS A 71 -16.99 10.07 -8.06
N GLN A 72 -15.94 9.30 -8.36
CA GLN A 72 -14.69 9.82 -8.92
C GLN A 72 -14.66 9.67 -10.43
N GLN A 73 -14.99 8.48 -10.95
CA GLN A 73 -14.87 8.16 -12.36
C GLN A 73 -15.77 6.99 -12.75
N SER A 74 -16.22 6.98 -14.01
CA SER A 74 -16.87 5.83 -14.65
C SER A 74 -16.05 5.37 -15.86
N VAL A 75 -15.95 4.06 -16.06
CA VAL A 75 -15.30 3.46 -17.23
C VAL A 75 -16.12 2.28 -17.77
N SER A 76 -15.89 1.91 -19.03
CA SER A 76 -16.38 0.64 -19.57
C SER A 76 -15.79 -0.54 -18.80
N PRO A 77 -16.53 -1.65 -18.60
CA PRO A 77 -15.99 -2.89 -18.03
C PRO A 77 -14.75 -3.43 -18.74
N ALA A 78 -14.55 -3.10 -20.02
CA ALA A 78 -13.38 -3.52 -20.79
C ALA A 78 -12.08 -2.79 -20.38
N THR A 79 -12.16 -1.63 -19.73
CA THR A 79 -10.98 -0.80 -19.39
C THR A 79 -10.09 -1.44 -18.32
N ARG A 80 -10.66 -2.24 -17.41
CA ARG A 80 -10.01 -3.02 -16.32
C ARG A 80 -9.17 -2.22 -15.30
N LYS A 81 -9.09 -0.90 -15.45
CA LYS A 81 -8.34 -0.01 -14.54
C LYS A 81 -8.92 1.39 -14.51
N PHE A 82 -8.70 2.09 -13.39
CA PHE A 82 -8.95 3.52 -13.25
C PHE A 82 -7.63 4.26 -13.13
N PRO A 83 -7.31 5.26 -13.98
CA PRO A 83 -6.28 6.22 -13.66
C PRO A 83 -6.75 7.06 -12.46
N PHE A 84 -5.89 7.29 -11.49
CA PHE A 84 -6.19 8.14 -10.34
C PHE A 84 -5.03 9.10 -10.11
N GLU A 85 -5.38 10.35 -9.82
CA GLU A 85 -4.47 11.41 -9.44
C GLU A 85 -4.98 12.03 -8.15
N ALA A 86 -4.16 11.98 -7.12
CA ALA A 86 -4.45 12.60 -5.85
C ALA A 86 -4.11 14.08 -5.88
N THR A 87 -4.97 14.88 -5.26
CA THR A 87 -4.80 16.33 -5.14
C THR A 87 -3.90 16.74 -3.97
N GLN A 88 -3.77 15.88 -2.96
CA GLN A 88 -2.98 16.12 -1.74
C GLN A 88 -2.58 14.80 -1.08
N ASP A 89 -1.66 14.89 -0.13
CA ASP A 89 -1.32 13.78 0.76
C ASP A 89 -2.50 13.45 1.67
N GLY A 90 -2.63 12.18 2.05
CA GLY A 90 -3.70 11.71 2.91
C GLY A 90 -4.15 10.29 2.65
N GLU A 91 -5.17 9.88 3.39
CA GLU A 91 -5.77 8.56 3.32
C GLU A 91 -6.95 8.56 2.34
N TYR A 92 -6.90 7.67 1.36
CA TYR A 92 -7.91 7.49 0.32
C TYR A 92 -8.46 6.08 0.35
N TRP A 93 -9.78 5.95 0.49
CA TRP A 93 -10.49 4.69 0.47
C TRP A 93 -11.26 4.58 -0.84
N PHE A 94 -11.11 3.46 -1.53
CA PHE A 94 -11.72 3.23 -2.83
C PHE A 94 -12.73 2.09 -2.77
N SER A 95 -13.86 2.30 -3.44
CA SER A 95 -14.90 1.30 -3.60
C SER A 95 -15.39 1.30 -5.04
N VAL A 96 -15.69 0.12 -5.57
CA VAL A 96 -16.12 -0.06 -6.95
C VAL A 96 -17.57 -0.51 -6.96
N ARG A 97 -18.37 0.08 -7.84
CA ARG A 97 -19.74 -0.35 -8.13
C ARG A 97 -19.95 -0.54 -9.63
N THR A 98 -20.79 -1.50 -9.98
CA THR A 98 -21.18 -1.79 -11.35
C THR A 98 -22.58 -1.26 -11.62
N LEU A 99 -22.76 -0.49 -12.69
CA LEU A 99 -24.08 -0.12 -13.19
C LEU A 99 -24.51 -1.13 -14.26
N ASP A 100 -25.65 -1.77 -14.06
CA ASP A 100 -26.19 -2.75 -15.00
C ASP A 100 -27.02 -2.14 -16.15
N SER A 101 -27.52 -3.00 -17.04
CA SER A 101 -28.38 -2.62 -18.17
C SER A 101 -29.74 -2.06 -17.76
N LYS A 102 -30.14 -2.27 -16.50
CA LYS A 102 -31.39 -1.77 -15.91
C LYS A 102 -31.17 -0.51 -15.08
N ASN A 103 -29.99 0.11 -15.18
CA ASN A 103 -29.57 1.29 -14.40
C ASN A 103 -29.55 1.06 -12.87
N GLN A 104 -29.27 -0.17 -12.42
CA GLN A 104 -29.10 -0.51 -11.01
C GLN A 104 -27.62 -0.61 -10.67
N LEU A 105 -27.24 -0.10 -9.49
CA LEU A 105 -25.88 -0.19 -8.98
C LEU A 105 -25.70 -1.46 -8.15
N HIS A 106 -24.60 -2.16 -8.39
CA HIS A 106 -24.18 -3.39 -7.71
C HIS A 106 -22.79 -3.21 -7.08
N PRO A 107 -22.59 -3.56 -5.79
CA PRO A 107 -23.63 -3.97 -4.84
C PRO A 107 -24.70 -2.88 -4.63
N SER A 108 -25.94 -3.33 -4.45
CA SER A 108 -27.07 -2.45 -4.16
C SER A 108 -27.01 -1.92 -2.73
N GLY A 109 -27.68 -0.80 -2.48
CA GLY A 109 -27.75 -0.18 -1.16
C GLY A 109 -26.80 0.99 -0.97
N ARG A 110 -26.84 1.60 0.21
CA ARG A 110 -26.11 2.84 0.52
C ARG A 110 -24.75 2.61 1.16
N VAL A 111 -24.48 1.39 1.63
CA VAL A 111 -23.23 1.02 2.29
C VAL A 111 -22.15 0.82 1.24
N PHE A 112 -20.99 1.42 1.46
CA PHE A 112 -19.80 1.20 0.65
C PHE A 112 -18.82 0.36 1.45
N GLU A 113 -18.29 -0.68 0.81
CA GLU A 113 -17.21 -1.49 1.36
C GLU A 113 -15.91 -1.07 0.65
N PRO A 114 -14.88 -0.61 1.39
CA PRO A 114 -13.60 -0.24 0.80
C PRO A 114 -12.86 -1.49 0.31
N GLY A 115 -12.62 -1.57 -0.99
CA GLY A 115 -11.83 -2.64 -1.61
C GLY A 115 -10.33 -2.35 -1.66
N LEU A 116 -9.95 -1.07 -1.51
CA LEU A 116 -8.56 -0.62 -1.47
C LEU A 116 -8.45 0.60 -0.57
N ARG A 117 -7.41 0.63 0.27
CA ARG A 117 -7.01 1.80 1.06
C ARG A 117 -5.60 2.19 0.66
N VAL A 118 -5.40 3.46 0.33
CA VAL A 118 -4.10 4.01 -0.05
C VAL A 118 -3.81 5.19 0.85
N VAL A 119 -2.61 5.22 1.43
CA VAL A 119 -2.08 6.40 2.08
C VAL A 119 -1.03 7.00 1.16
N ILE A 120 -1.28 8.24 0.78
CA ILE A 120 -0.39 9.02 -0.06
C ILE A 120 0.41 9.92 0.87
N ASP A 121 1.71 9.73 0.84
CA ASP A 121 2.66 10.49 1.63
C ASP A 121 3.88 10.81 0.77
N THR A 122 3.98 12.08 0.39
CA THR A 122 5.07 12.60 -0.42
C THR A 122 6.20 13.19 0.42
N THR A 123 6.01 13.28 1.74
CA THR A 123 7.01 13.82 2.66
C THR A 123 8.04 12.74 2.97
N PRO A 124 9.33 12.96 2.70
CA PRO A 124 10.36 11.99 3.07
C PRO A 124 10.64 12.04 4.58
N PRO A 125 11.09 10.93 5.17
CA PRO A 125 11.50 10.90 6.57
C PRO A 125 12.68 11.84 6.81
N GLN A 126 12.69 12.52 7.95
CA GLN A 126 13.85 13.28 8.40
C GLN A 126 14.79 12.35 9.16
N LEU A 127 16.09 12.42 8.85
CA LEU A 127 17.13 11.60 9.50
C LEU A 127 18.27 12.48 9.97
N GLU A 128 18.48 12.53 11.27
CA GLU A 128 19.63 13.14 11.92
C GLU A 128 20.62 12.05 12.32
N LEU A 129 21.90 12.27 12.02
CA LEU A 129 23.00 11.36 12.35
C LEU A 129 24.08 12.12 13.11
N ASP A 130 24.58 11.50 14.17
CA ASP A 130 25.72 11.99 14.94
C ASP A 130 26.74 10.87 15.07
N LEU A 131 27.83 11.00 14.31
CA LEU A 131 28.93 10.04 14.25
C LEU A 131 30.15 10.61 14.96
N ARG A 132 30.64 9.92 16.00
CA ARG A 132 31.77 10.37 16.80
C ARG A 132 32.77 9.25 17.01
N GLN A 133 34.06 9.58 17.00
CA GLN A 133 35.09 8.66 17.48
C GLN A 133 35.16 8.75 19.01
N ILE A 134 34.85 7.65 19.69
CA ILE A 134 34.82 7.60 21.16
C ILE A 134 36.15 7.12 21.76
N SER A 135 36.97 6.42 20.96
CA SER A 135 38.35 6.08 21.25
C SER A 135 39.09 5.83 19.93
N PRO A 136 40.44 5.81 19.88
CA PRO A 136 41.16 5.46 18.67
C PRO A 136 40.62 4.16 18.06
N GLY A 137 40.26 4.20 16.77
CA GLY A 137 39.69 3.05 16.04
C GLY A 137 38.26 2.63 16.44
N LYS A 138 37.55 3.36 17.31
CA LYS A 138 36.18 3.02 17.74
C LYS A 138 35.24 4.20 17.55
N VAL A 139 34.15 3.97 16.83
CA VAL A 139 33.16 5.00 16.49
C VAL A 139 31.79 4.65 17.06
N GLN A 140 31.03 5.67 17.44
CA GLN A 140 29.64 5.60 17.85
C GLN A 140 28.80 6.41 16.88
N LEU A 141 27.70 5.81 16.43
CA LEU A 141 26.65 6.48 15.66
C LEU A 141 25.40 6.57 16.52
N ILE A 142 24.84 7.76 16.63
CA ILE A 142 23.51 8.03 17.16
C ILE A 142 22.64 8.47 16.00
N TRP A 143 21.40 7.99 15.93
CA TRP A 143 20.46 8.41 14.90
C TRP A 143 19.10 8.78 15.49
N ASN A 144 18.45 9.73 14.82
CA ASN A 144 17.06 10.09 15.02
C ASN A 144 16.35 10.19 13.67
N ALA A 145 15.41 9.28 13.41
CA ALA A 145 14.53 9.28 12.26
C ALA A 145 13.11 9.64 12.70
N GLU A 146 12.51 10.63 12.03
CA GLU A 146 11.17 11.12 12.32
C GLU A 146 10.34 11.22 11.04
N ASP A 147 9.14 10.64 11.08
CA ASP A 147 8.18 10.62 9.97
C ASP A 147 6.79 10.23 10.49
N GLN A 148 5.72 10.72 9.86
CA GLN A 148 4.34 10.40 10.25
C GLN A 148 4.02 8.91 10.07
N TYR A 149 4.57 8.28 9.04
CA TYR A 149 4.35 6.88 8.67
C TYR A 149 5.66 6.08 8.70
N LEU A 150 6.57 6.44 9.62
CA LEU A 150 7.88 5.81 9.77
C LEU A 150 7.75 4.29 9.91
N ASP A 151 8.40 3.56 9.00
CA ASP A 151 8.61 2.12 9.11
C ASP A 151 10.07 1.83 9.46
N PRO A 152 10.41 1.73 10.76
CA PRO A 152 11.81 1.60 11.18
C PRO A 152 12.42 0.25 10.80
N THR A 153 11.62 -0.73 10.34
CA THR A 153 12.13 -2.00 9.82
C THR A 153 12.83 -1.84 8.47
N LYS A 154 12.57 -0.73 7.77
CA LYS A 154 13.23 -0.36 6.50
C LYS A 154 14.49 0.48 6.70
N LEU A 155 14.85 0.81 7.95
CA LEU A 155 16.08 1.57 8.22
C LEU A 155 17.31 0.77 7.77
N VAL A 156 18.14 1.42 6.96
CA VAL A 156 19.44 0.91 6.54
C VAL A 156 20.46 2.00 6.80
N LEU A 157 21.46 1.68 7.63
CA LEU A 157 22.60 2.54 7.88
C LEU A 157 23.84 1.84 7.33
N GLU A 158 24.65 2.58 6.58
CA GLU A 158 25.88 2.10 5.97
C GLU A 158 27.00 3.09 6.25
N TYR A 159 28.23 2.60 6.29
CA TYR A 159 29.43 3.43 6.42
C TYR A 159 30.46 3.04 5.37
N SER A 160 31.34 3.97 5.02
CA SER A 160 32.52 3.72 4.20
C SER A 160 33.72 4.43 4.82
N GLN A 161 34.91 3.87 4.62
CA GLN A 161 36.16 4.49 5.03
C GLN A 161 36.77 5.28 3.86
N ASN A 162 37.45 6.38 4.18
CA ASN A 162 38.04 7.36 3.25
C ASN A 162 38.35 6.82 1.83
N GLY A 163 37.56 7.29 0.85
CA GLY A 163 37.79 7.03 -0.57
C GLY A 163 37.44 5.61 -1.04
N SER A 164 37.04 4.70 -0.14
CA SER A 164 36.59 3.37 -0.51
C SER A 164 35.19 3.42 -1.13
N PRO A 165 34.97 2.83 -2.32
CA PRO A 165 33.63 2.68 -2.88
C PRO A 165 32.80 1.61 -2.16
N ASN A 166 33.40 0.86 -1.23
CA ASN A 166 32.75 -0.26 -0.56
C ASN A 166 32.02 0.20 0.71
N TRP A 167 30.70 0.35 0.59
CA TRP A 167 29.81 0.59 1.72
C TRP A 167 29.61 -0.69 2.54
N GLN A 168 29.67 -0.55 3.85
CA GLN A 168 29.49 -1.62 4.82
C GLN A 168 28.26 -1.34 5.67
N ARG A 169 27.37 -2.33 5.78
CA ARG A 169 26.15 -2.20 6.57
C ARG A 169 26.45 -2.16 8.06
N VAL A 170 25.85 -1.18 8.74
CA VAL A 170 25.81 -1.11 10.20
C VAL A 170 24.60 -1.89 10.67
N ILE A 171 24.82 -2.90 11.53
CA ILE A 171 23.72 -3.65 12.13
C ILE A 171 23.11 -2.82 13.25
N VAL A 172 21.84 -2.45 13.08
CA VAL A 172 21.07 -1.66 14.05
C VAL A 172 19.73 -2.32 14.33
N ALA A 173 19.22 -2.11 15.54
CA ALA A 173 17.85 -2.47 15.87
C ALA A 173 16.87 -1.59 15.06
N PRO A 174 15.72 -2.12 14.63
CA PRO A 174 14.75 -1.39 13.81
C PRO A 174 13.94 -0.39 14.66
N HIS A 175 14.61 0.68 15.07
CA HIS A 175 14.02 1.78 15.83
C HIS A 175 14.30 3.11 15.13
N GLY A 176 13.34 4.03 15.17
CA GLY A 176 13.53 5.38 14.62
C GLY A 176 14.63 6.16 15.37
N LYS A 177 14.82 5.89 16.66
CA LYS A 177 15.88 6.47 17.48
C LYS A 177 16.78 5.37 18.01
N GLY A 178 18.09 5.59 18.02
CA GLY A 178 19.01 4.61 18.59
C GLY A 178 20.47 5.02 18.51
N GLN A 179 21.31 4.10 18.97
CA GLN A 179 22.76 4.23 18.91
C GLN A 179 23.43 2.88 18.68
N THR A 180 24.61 2.89 18.09
CA THR A 180 25.44 1.70 17.88
C THR A 180 26.91 2.10 17.84
N THR A 181 27.79 1.12 18.09
CA THR A 181 29.22 1.34 18.21
C THR A 181 29.97 0.20 17.53
N TRP A 182 30.99 0.52 16.74
CA TRP A 182 31.84 -0.47 16.09
C TRP A 182 33.29 0.00 16.01
N SER A 183 34.18 -0.95 15.71
CA SER A 183 35.59 -0.67 15.46
C SER A 183 35.82 -0.50 13.97
N ILE A 184 36.62 0.50 13.60
CA ILE A 184 37.14 0.70 12.27
C ILE A 184 38.61 0.23 12.25
N SER A 185 38.94 -0.66 11.31
CA SER A 185 40.32 -1.08 11.03
C SER A 185 41.00 -0.11 10.09
#